data_AF-T2ISH8-F1
#
_entry.id   AF-T2ISH8-F1
#
_cell.length_a   1.000
_cell.length_b   1.000
_cell.length_c   1.000
_cell.angle_alpha   90.00
_cell.angle_beta   90.00
_cell.angle_gamma   90.00
#
_symmetry.space_group_name_H-M   'P 1'
#
loop_
_entity.id
_entity.type
_entity.pdbx_description
1 polymer ?
#
loop_
_entity_poly.entity_id
_entity_poly.type
_entity_poly.pdbx_seq_one_letter_code
_entity_poly.pdbx_strand_id
1 'polypeptide(L)'
;MKILHGTWIPQTTNEFKNGGGFFLWVETDSLLKGRRKTKQHRHPRQLLSDELQTFFEQKLGVGKNNTNNKPSTQTKYFILPSTPDSPKPSIELARYLEEDFSEALEWKLWEIDCYPLKTVIKSLNDLHFLCQYQSNEIQLGADLLFWYHYSQHLKQIILKDHYIPSLKYRENIISKGKKKRKGLKYIRVLNLLVKLMNS
;
A
#
# COMPACT_ATOMS: atom_id res chain seq x y z
N MET A 1 7.30 15.64 11.57
CA MET A 1 7.06 15.32 10.15
C MET A 1 6.59 13.87 10.01
N LYS A 2 5.68 13.56 9.09
CA LYS A 2 5.26 12.18 8.78
C LYS A 2 5.48 11.85 7.31
N ILE A 3 6.31 10.85 7.01
CA ILE A 3 6.56 10.37 5.65
C ILE A 3 5.73 9.12 5.40
N LEU A 4 4.92 9.12 4.34
CA LEU A 4 4.13 7.97 3.92
C LEU A 4 4.91 7.13 2.93
N HIS A 5 5.05 5.86 3.28
CA HIS A 5 5.68 4.85 2.45
C HIS A 5 4.67 3.81 2.02
N GLY A 6 4.97 3.11 0.93
CA GLY A 6 4.11 2.03 0.51
C GLY A 6 4.66 1.19 -0.62
N THR A 7 4.31 -0.08 -0.60
CA THR A 7 4.74 -1.03 -1.62
C THR A 7 3.75 -2.16 -1.83
N TRP A 8 3.84 -2.78 -3.00
CA TRP A 8 3.17 -4.03 -3.31
C TRP A 8 3.99 -5.21 -2.80
N ILE A 9 3.39 -6.03 -1.92
CA ILE A 9 3.99 -7.28 -1.44
C ILE A 9 3.27 -8.43 -2.15
N PRO A 10 3.96 -9.19 -3.01
CA PRO A 10 3.37 -10.32 -3.70
C PRO A 10 3.09 -11.47 -2.73
N GLN A 11 2.07 -12.26 -3.04
CA GLN A 11 1.82 -13.50 -2.33
C GLN A 11 2.78 -14.59 -2.84
N THR A 12 3.43 -15.30 -1.93
CA THR A 12 4.33 -16.41 -2.27
C THR A 12 3.52 -17.66 -2.60
N THR A 13 2.99 -17.73 -3.81
CA THR A 13 2.26 -18.88 -4.34
C THR A 13 2.79 -19.24 -5.73
N ASN A 14 2.92 -20.53 -6.03
CA ASN A 14 3.31 -21.02 -7.37
C ASN A 14 2.16 -21.01 -8.38
N GLU A 15 1.14 -20.18 -8.16
CA GLU A 15 -0.01 -20.07 -9.05
C GLU A 15 0.28 -19.08 -10.19
N PHE A 16 -0.33 -19.30 -11.36
CA PHE A 16 -0.25 -18.37 -12.48
C PHE A 16 -0.77 -16.95 -12.12
N LYS A 17 -1.64 -16.85 -11.12
CA LYS A 17 -2.12 -15.57 -10.60
C LYS A 17 -1.18 -15.08 -9.51
N ASN A 18 -0.38 -14.07 -9.85
CA ASN A 18 0.47 -13.36 -8.89
C ASN A 18 -0.40 -12.41 -8.06
N GLY A 19 -0.98 -12.95 -6.97
CA GLY A 19 -1.70 -12.17 -5.97
C GLY A 19 -0.76 -11.33 -5.10
N GLY A 20 -1.33 -10.60 -4.15
CA GLY A 20 -0.58 -9.76 -3.23
C GLY A 20 -1.45 -8.68 -2.61
N GLY A 21 -0.81 -7.77 -1.89
CA GLY A 21 -1.47 -6.61 -1.30
C GLY A 21 -0.58 -5.39 -1.37
N PHE A 22 -1.20 -4.22 -1.44
CA PHE A 22 -0.49 -2.96 -1.28
C PHE A 22 -0.57 -2.53 0.17
N PHE A 23 0.58 -2.24 0.76
CA PHE A 23 0.72 -1.95 2.18
C PHE A 23 1.33 -0.57 2.35
N LEU A 24 0.71 0.24 3.21
CA LEU A 24 1.22 1.56 3.58
C LEU A 24 1.81 1.50 4.98
N TRP A 25 2.84 2.29 5.23
CA TRP A 25 3.33 2.56 6.58
C TRP A 25 3.78 4.01 6.70
N VAL A 26 4.02 4.47 7.92
CA VAL A 26 4.36 5.87 8.18
C VAL A 26 5.64 5.94 8.99
N GLU A 27 6.61 6.69 8.47
CA GLU A 27 7.82 7.09 9.17
C GLU A 27 7.62 8.45 9.83
N THR A 28 8.21 8.65 11.00
CA THR A 28 8.08 9.87 11.81
C THR A 28 9.43 10.37 12.29
N ASP A 29 9.56 11.68 12.47
CA ASP A 29 10.74 12.33 13.05
C ASP A 29 10.95 12.00 14.53
N SER A 30 9.90 11.56 15.23
CA SER A 30 9.99 11.09 16.60
C SER A 30 10.42 9.64 16.70
N LEU A 31 11.42 9.36 17.52
CA LEU A 31 11.67 8.00 18.00
C LEU A 31 10.50 7.53 18.89
N LEU A 32 10.19 6.24 18.84
CA LEU A 32 9.23 5.60 19.74
C LEU A 32 9.63 5.88 21.21
N LYS A 33 8.87 6.74 21.91
CA LYS A 33 9.15 7.11 23.31
C LYS A 33 8.92 5.92 24.25
N GLY A 34 9.86 5.69 25.18
CA GLY A 34 9.57 4.98 26.43
C GLY A 34 9.57 3.45 26.43
N ARG A 35 10.21 2.76 25.47
CA ARG A 35 10.39 1.30 25.58
C ARG A 35 11.85 0.91 25.42
N ARG A 36 12.54 0.80 26.58
CA ARG A 36 13.90 0.24 26.76
C ARG A 36 14.10 -1.20 26.22
N LYS A 37 13.10 -1.81 25.57
CA LYS A 37 13.14 -3.16 24.96
C LYS A 37 12.07 -3.32 23.88
N THR A 38 12.02 -2.46 22.85
CA THR A 38 11.37 -2.90 21.61
C THR A 38 12.14 -4.12 21.08
N LYS A 39 11.45 -5.13 20.53
CA LYS A 39 12.10 -6.27 19.85
C LYS A 39 13.23 -5.73 18.97
N GLN A 40 14.42 -6.35 19.02
CA GLN A 40 15.66 -5.89 18.36
C GLN A 40 15.55 -5.60 16.85
N HIS A 41 14.42 -5.91 16.22
CA HIS A 41 14.21 -5.80 14.78
C HIS A 41 13.03 -4.93 14.37
N ARG A 42 12.52 -4.05 15.24
CA ARG A 42 11.37 -3.18 14.88
C ARG A 42 11.83 -1.78 14.49
N HIS A 43 11.31 -1.24 13.39
CA HIS A 43 11.72 0.08 12.90
C HIS A 43 11.42 1.17 13.95
N PRO A 44 12.41 1.96 14.41
CA PRO A 44 12.31 2.82 15.58
C PRO A 44 11.51 4.11 15.36
N ARG A 45 11.29 4.49 14.09
CA ARG A 45 10.61 5.71 13.67
C ARG A 45 9.23 5.46 13.05
N GLN A 46 8.67 4.25 13.18
CA GLN A 46 7.37 3.93 12.60
C GLN A 46 6.20 4.38 13.49
N LEU A 47 5.04 4.70 12.90
CA LEU A 47 3.78 4.66 13.63
C LEU A 47 3.36 3.22 13.93
N LEU A 48 2.91 2.96 15.16
CA LEU A 48 2.45 1.65 15.59
C LEU A 48 1.00 1.41 15.18
N SER A 49 0.60 0.13 15.07
CA SER A 49 -0.74 -0.36 14.75
C SER A 49 -1.91 0.59 15.09
N ASP A 50 -2.13 0.91 16.36
CA ASP A 50 -3.29 1.70 16.80
C ASP A 50 -3.22 3.16 16.32
N GLU A 51 -2.03 3.75 16.38
CA GLU A 51 -1.77 5.11 15.90
C GLU A 51 -1.83 5.19 14.37
N LEU A 52 -1.34 4.15 13.69
CA LEU A 52 -1.34 4.00 12.24
C LEU A 52 -2.77 3.88 11.72
N GLN A 53 -3.59 3.05 12.36
CA GLN A 53 -5.00 2.90 12.03
C GLN A 53 -5.74 4.23 12.23
N THR A 54 -5.54 4.88 13.39
CA THR A 54 -6.13 6.19 13.68
C THR A 54 -5.70 7.23 12.65
N PHE A 55 -4.43 7.25 12.26
CA PHE A 55 -3.90 8.17 11.27
C PHE A 55 -4.55 8.00 9.90
N PHE A 56 -4.63 6.78 9.37
CA PHE A 56 -5.25 6.54 8.07
C PHE A 56 -6.77 6.76 8.09
N GLU A 57 -7.46 6.27 9.11
CA GLU A 57 -8.93 6.37 9.18
C GLU A 57 -9.40 7.79 9.47
N GLN A 58 -8.81 8.46 10.46
CA GLN A 58 -9.33 9.74 10.95
C GLN A 58 -8.70 10.93 10.22
N LYS A 59 -7.37 10.93 10.04
CA LYS A 59 -6.65 12.07 9.46
C LYS A 59 -6.70 12.08 7.95
N LEU A 60 -6.41 10.94 7.31
CA LEU A 60 -6.37 10.82 5.85
C LEU A 60 -7.70 10.37 5.24
N GLY A 61 -8.65 9.89 6.04
CA GLY A 61 -9.94 9.41 5.55
C GLY A 61 -9.88 8.14 4.71
N VAL A 62 -8.73 7.44 4.71
CA VAL A 62 -8.48 6.26 3.89
C VAL A 62 -9.05 5.02 4.57
N GLY A 63 -9.96 4.32 3.88
CA GLY A 63 -10.55 3.08 4.37
C GLY A 63 -11.80 3.25 5.25
N LYS A 64 -12.40 4.46 5.28
CA LYS A 64 -13.77 4.69 5.76
C LYS A 64 -14.79 3.99 4.84
N ASN A 65 -14.81 2.67 4.85
CA ASN A 65 -15.86 1.90 4.20
C ASN A 65 -16.90 1.53 5.25
N ASN A 66 -18.18 1.74 4.91
CA ASN A 66 -19.37 1.46 5.74
C ASN A 66 -19.61 -0.04 6.00
N THR A 67 -18.59 -0.88 5.85
CA THR A 67 -18.66 -2.32 6.05
C THR A 67 -17.94 -2.68 7.34
N ASN A 68 -18.57 -3.52 8.17
CA ASN A 68 -18.08 -3.93 9.50
C ASN A 68 -16.68 -4.61 9.51
N ASN A 69 -16.01 -4.74 8.37
CA ASN A 69 -14.65 -5.27 8.24
C ASN A 69 -13.65 -4.13 7.97
N LYS A 70 -13.33 -3.39 9.04
CA LYS A 70 -12.19 -2.48 9.08
C LYS A 70 -10.90 -3.24 8.71
N PRO A 71 -10.02 -2.71 7.86
CA PRO A 71 -8.72 -3.33 7.63
C PRO A 71 -7.94 -3.30 8.94
N SER A 72 -7.62 -4.47 9.50
CA SER A 72 -6.64 -4.54 10.55
C SER A 72 -5.25 -4.27 9.96
N THR A 73 -4.46 -3.50 10.68
CA THR A 73 -3.03 -3.36 10.41
C THR A 73 -2.35 -4.74 10.47
N GLN A 74 -1.28 -4.89 9.69
CA GLN A 74 -0.53 -6.13 9.58
C GLN A 74 0.95 -5.80 9.71
N THR A 75 1.67 -6.56 10.54
CA THR A 75 3.13 -6.48 10.57
C THR A 75 3.71 -7.14 9.32
N LYS A 76 4.60 -6.43 8.64
CA LYS A 76 5.36 -6.87 7.48
C LYS A 76 6.85 -6.68 7.73
N TYR A 77 7.65 -7.30 6.88
CA TYR A 77 9.10 -7.31 7.00
C TYR A 77 9.71 -6.63 5.79
N PHE A 78 10.60 -5.67 6.03
CA PHE A 78 11.27 -4.89 4.99
C PHE A 78 12.78 -5.00 5.16
N ILE A 79 13.50 -5.11 4.04
CA ILE A 79 14.96 -5.04 4.03
C ILE A 79 15.33 -3.57 3.81
N LEU A 80 16.00 -2.95 4.77
CA LEU A 80 16.31 -1.52 4.76
C LEU A 80 17.82 -1.27 4.97
N PRO A 81 18.36 -0.16 4.41
CA PRO A 81 19.72 0.28 4.71
C PRO A 81 19.87 0.60 6.19
N SER A 82 20.86 0.01 6.84
CA SER A 82 21.00 0.01 8.29
C SER A 82 22.45 0.10 8.73
N THR A 83 22.67 0.71 9.89
CA THR A 83 23.93 0.61 10.65
C THR A 83 23.91 -0.68 11.50
N PRO A 84 24.98 -1.00 12.26
CA PRO A 84 24.95 -2.05 13.27
C PRO A 84 23.71 -2.02 14.17
N ASP A 85 23.29 -0.82 14.58
CA ASP A 85 22.33 -0.62 15.67
C ASP A 85 20.91 -0.23 15.23
N SER A 86 20.73 0.37 14.03
CA SER A 86 19.42 0.90 13.63
C SER A 86 19.25 1.05 12.10
N PRO A 87 18.01 1.04 11.58
CA PRO A 87 17.77 1.39 10.19
C PRO A 87 17.99 2.89 10.01
N LYS A 88 18.57 3.27 8.89
CA LYS A 88 18.68 4.68 8.53
C LYS A 88 17.30 5.21 8.07
N PRO A 89 17.01 6.50 8.34
CA PRO A 89 15.75 7.08 7.92
C PRO A 89 15.65 7.13 6.39
N SER A 90 14.42 7.27 5.87
CA SER A 90 14.22 7.58 4.44
C SER A 90 14.95 8.86 4.04
N ILE A 91 15.26 9.03 2.75
CA ILE A 91 15.98 10.21 2.26
C ILE A 91 15.18 11.51 2.47
N GLU A 92 13.85 11.42 2.46
CA GLU A 92 12.95 12.51 2.78
C GLU A 92 13.07 12.93 4.24
N LEU A 93 13.07 11.96 5.16
CA LEU A 93 13.20 12.23 6.57
C LEU A 93 14.63 12.62 6.97
N ALA A 94 15.65 12.02 6.37
CA ALA A 94 17.05 12.35 6.61
C ALA A 94 17.35 13.82 6.31
N ARG A 95 16.79 14.36 5.21
CA ARG A 95 16.89 15.80 4.89
C ARG A 95 16.28 16.69 5.96
N TYR A 96 15.20 16.26 6.61
CA TYR A 96 14.58 17.01 7.70
C TYR A 96 15.35 16.88 9.02
N LEU A 97 16.01 15.74 9.24
CA LEU A 97 16.84 15.47 10.41
C LEU A 97 18.27 15.99 10.27
N GLU A 98 18.64 16.51 9.09
CA GLU A 98 20.02 16.87 8.74
C GLU A 98 21.00 15.71 8.98
N GLU A 99 20.56 14.47 8.70
CA GLU A 99 21.35 13.26 8.90
C GLU A 99 22.12 12.91 7.61
N ASP A 100 23.45 12.82 7.71
CA ASP A 100 24.33 12.41 6.61
C ASP A 100 24.51 10.88 6.56
N PHE A 101 24.72 10.37 5.35
CA PHE A 101 24.93 8.94 5.07
C PHE A 101 26.41 8.62 4.79
N SER A 102 27.30 9.04 5.69
CA SER A 102 28.75 8.83 5.52
C SER A 102 29.24 7.45 6.00
N GLU A 103 28.40 6.70 6.69
CA GLU A 103 28.72 5.40 7.27
C GLU A 103 28.48 4.25 6.29
N ALA A 104 29.22 3.15 6.44
CA ALA A 104 28.96 1.93 5.69
C ALA A 104 27.59 1.34 6.07
N LEU A 105 26.76 1.06 5.07
CA LEU A 105 25.40 0.57 5.25
C LEU A 105 25.29 -0.93 4.92
N GLU A 106 24.54 -1.64 5.74
CA GLU A 106 24.17 -3.03 5.53
C GLU A 106 22.66 -3.15 5.27
N TRP A 107 22.25 -4.21 4.57
CA TRP A 107 20.85 -4.51 4.35
C TRP A 107 20.34 -5.44 5.45
N LYS A 108 19.46 -4.94 6.31
CA LYS A 108 18.89 -5.69 7.45
C LYS A 108 17.38 -5.75 7.39
N LEU A 109 16.81 -6.80 7.97
CA LEU A 109 15.37 -7.03 8.02
C LEU A 109 14.74 -6.30 9.23
N TRP A 110 13.64 -5.59 8.98
CA TRP A 110 12.90 -4.83 9.98
C TRP A 110 11.41 -5.11 9.96
N GLU A 111 10.82 -5.28 11.14
CA GLU A 111 9.40 -5.36 11.41
C GLU A 111 8.75 -3.98 11.35
N ILE A 112 7.73 -3.84 10.52
CA ILE A 112 6.98 -2.61 10.31
C ILE A 112 5.48 -2.93 10.31
N ASP A 113 4.70 -2.18 11.09
CA ASP A 113 3.25 -2.23 11.04
C ASP A 113 2.77 -1.49 9.79
N CYS A 114 1.92 -2.17 9.03
CA CYS A 114 1.40 -1.65 7.78
C CYS A 114 -0.13 -1.64 7.75
N TYR A 115 -0.67 -0.69 7.02
CA TYR A 115 -2.08 -0.56 6.70
C TYR A 115 -2.36 -1.10 5.29
N PRO A 116 -3.16 -2.17 5.13
CA PRO A 116 -3.46 -2.75 3.82
C PRO A 116 -4.48 -1.90 3.04
N LEU A 117 -4.18 -1.64 1.77
CA LEU A 117 -5.11 -0.97 0.86
C LEU A 117 -5.96 -1.95 0.06
N LYS A 118 -7.27 -1.69 0.01
CA LYS A 118 -8.22 -2.43 -0.84
C LYS A 118 -8.31 -1.87 -2.26
N THR A 119 -8.32 -0.53 -2.41
CA THR A 119 -8.49 0.17 -3.69
C THR A 119 -7.25 1.00 -4.02
N VAL A 120 -6.19 0.31 -4.44
CA VAL A 120 -4.83 0.88 -4.57
C VAL A 120 -4.81 2.16 -5.40
N ILE A 121 -5.29 2.11 -6.66
CA ILE A 121 -5.17 3.25 -7.59
C ILE A 121 -5.91 4.50 -7.08
N LYS A 122 -7.15 4.32 -6.61
CA LYS A 122 -7.93 5.42 -6.02
C LYS A 122 -7.24 5.98 -4.79
N SER A 123 -6.80 5.11 -3.88
CA SER A 123 -6.11 5.52 -2.67
C SER A 123 -4.81 6.27 -2.95
N LEU A 124 -4.03 5.88 -3.97
CA LEU A 124 -2.83 6.61 -4.37
C LEU A 124 -3.16 8.01 -4.89
N ASN A 125 -4.24 8.17 -5.66
CA ASN A 125 -4.72 9.48 -6.11
C ASN A 125 -5.12 10.36 -4.92
N ASP A 126 -5.94 9.82 -4.02
CA ASP A 126 -6.44 10.53 -2.84
C ASP A 126 -5.27 10.97 -1.95
N LEU A 127 -4.31 10.07 -1.70
CA LEU A 127 -3.12 10.37 -0.90
C LEU A 127 -2.23 11.43 -1.53
N HIS A 128 -1.97 11.34 -2.84
CA HIS A 128 -1.20 12.35 -3.56
C HIS A 128 -1.87 13.73 -3.49
N PHE A 129 -3.19 13.78 -3.72
CA PHE A 129 -3.96 15.01 -3.58
C PHE A 129 -3.84 15.57 -2.15
N LEU A 130 -4.13 14.77 -1.12
CA LEU A 130 -4.11 15.21 0.28
C LEU A 130 -2.72 15.73 0.72
N CYS A 131 -1.65 15.02 0.37
CA CYS A 131 -0.29 15.42 0.74
C CYS A 131 0.13 16.74 0.09
N GLN A 132 -0.42 17.08 -1.08
CA GLN A 132 -0.14 18.34 -1.74
C GLN A 132 -0.74 19.55 -0.99
N TYR A 133 -1.84 19.37 -0.25
CA TYR A 133 -2.45 20.43 0.57
C TYR A 133 -2.04 20.39 2.05
N GLN A 134 -1.45 19.28 2.52
CA GLN A 134 -1.01 19.08 3.89
C GLN A 134 0.51 18.92 4.03
N SER A 135 1.27 19.48 3.08
CA SER A 135 2.72 19.26 2.91
C SER A 135 3.58 19.61 4.13
N ASN A 136 3.10 20.50 5.01
CA ASN A 136 3.81 20.89 6.23
C ASN A 136 3.86 19.78 7.28
N GLU A 137 2.93 18.82 7.24
CA GLU A 137 2.82 17.75 8.25
C GLU A 137 3.01 16.36 7.67
N ILE A 138 2.67 16.18 6.38
CA ILE A 138 2.61 14.90 5.70
C ILE A 138 3.29 15.02 4.34
N GLN A 139 4.23 14.12 4.08
CA GLN A 139 4.92 14.03 2.81
C GLN A 139 4.88 12.59 2.29
N LEU A 140 4.82 12.42 0.96
CA LEU A 140 4.98 11.11 0.33
C LEU A 140 6.47 10.77 0.20
N GLY A 141 6.83 9.54 0.54
CA GLY A 141 8.13 8.97 0.20
C GLY A 141 8.27 8.73 -1.30
N ALA A 142 9.51 8.67 -1.78
CA ALA A 142 9.84 8.40 -3.18
C ALA A 142 9.26 7.08 -3.68
N ASP A 143 9.19 6.06 -2.82
CA ASP A 143 8.56 4.77 -3.10
C ASP A 143 7.07 4.92 -3.45
N LEU A 144 6.32 5.67 -2.64
CA LEU A 144 4.90 5.87 -2.86
C LEU A 144 4.62 6.80 -4.04
N LEU A 145 5.45 7.83 -4.24
CA LEU A 145 5.42 8.69 -5.44
C LEU A 145 5.67 7.88 -6.71
N PHE A 146 6.62 6.96 -6.69
CA PHE A 146 6.86 6.03 -7.79
C PHE A 146 5.58 5.26 -8.14
N TRP A 147 4.92 4.66 -7.15
CA TRP A 147 3.68 3.90 -7.39
C TRP A 147 2.55 4.77 -7.93
N TYR A 148 2.42 6.00 -7.44
CA TYR A 148 1.47 6.97 -7.98
C TYR A 148 1.75 7.24 -9.47
N HIS A 149 2.96 7.65 -9.84
CA HIS A 149 3.32 7.97 -11.23
C HIS A 149 3.20 6.75 -12.14
N TYR A 150 3.68 5.59 -11.67
CA TYR A 150 3.54 4.32 -12.37
C TYR A 150 2.07 4.03 -12.69
N SER A 151 1.17 4.18 -11.72
CA SER A 151 -0.26 3.95 -11.93
C SER A 151 -0.90 4.93 -12.93
N GLN A 152 -0.49 6.22 -12.93
CA GLN A 152 -1.00 7.18 -13.92
C GLN A 152 -0.52 6.86 -15.32
N HIS A 153 0.75 6.48 -15.46
CA HIS A 153 1.31 6.11 -16.75
C HIS A 153 0.65 4.84 -17.31
N LEU A 154 0.46 3.83 -16.46
CA LEU A 154 -0.21 2.58 -16.85
C LEU A 154 -1.65 2.81 -17.32
N LYS A 155 -2.40 3.71 -16.67
CA LYS A 155 -3.74 4.10 -17.13
C LYS A 155 -3.71 4.63 -18.56
N GLN A 156 -2.74 5.49 -18.89
CA GLN A 156 -2.62 6.07 -20.23
C GLN A 156 -2.33 5.00 -21.28
N ILE A 157 -1.44 4.04 -20.98
CA ILE A 157 -1.14 2.92 -21.88
C ILE A 157 -2.41 2.12 -22.17
N ILE A 158 -3.13 1.70 -21.12
CA ILE A 158 -4.37 0.92 -21.26
C ILE A 158 -5.42 1.64 -22.12
N LEU A 159 -5.55 2.96 -21.95
CA LEU A 159 -6.50 3.78 -22.72
C LEU A 159 -6.06 3.95 -24.18
N LYS A 160 -4.77 4.22 -24.44
CA LYS A 160 -4.24 4.47 -25.78
C LYS A 160 -4.16 3.20 -26.62
N ASP A 161 -3.77 2.10 -26.01
CA ASP A 161 -3.59 0.82 -26.70
C ASP A 161 -4.92 0.09 -26.95
N HIS A 162 -6.06 0.75 -26.68
CA HIS A 162 -7.41 0.19 -26.76
C HIS A 162 -7.45 -1.21 -26.19
N TYR A 163 -6.77 -1.45 -25.06
CA TYR A 163 -6.55 -2.79 -24.55
C TYR A 163 -7.91 -3.50 -24.42
N ILE A 164 -8.20 -4.41 -25.34
CA ILE A 164 -9.45 -5.17 -25.36
C ILE A 164 -9.28 -6.19 -24.23
N PRO A 165 -10.01 -6.06 -23.11
CA PRO A 165 -9.90 -7.04 -22.04
C PRO A 165 -10.37 -8.36 -22.63
N SER A 166 -9.43 -9.29 -22.82
CA SER A 166 -9.77 -10.61 -23.33
C SER A 166 -10.72 -11.29 -22.35
N LEU A 167 -11.68 -12.05 -22.90
CA LEU A 167 -12.65 -12.78 -22.10
C LEU A 167 -11.90 -13.74 -21.17
N LYS A 168 -11.91 -13.45 -19.86
CA LYS A 168 -11.45 -14.40 -18.85
C LYS A 168 -12.38 -15.60 -18.85
N TYR A 169 -11.89 -16.75 -19.31
CA TYR A 169 -12.56 -18.01 -19.07
C TYR A 169 -12.64 -18.23 -17.55
N ARG A 170 -13.85 -18.18 -17.01
CA ARG A 170 -14.12 -18.72 -15.67
C ARG A 170 -14.51 -20.17 -15.87
N GLU A 171 -13.64 -21.07 -15.41
CA GLU A 171 -14.02 -22.46 -15.23
C GLU A 171 -15.18 -22.47 -14.24
N ASN A 172 -16.39 -22.73 -14.75
CA ASN A 172 -17.52 -22.97 -13.88
C ASN A 172 -17.19 -24.26 -13.15
N ILE A 173 -16.96 -24.19 -11.84
CA ILE A 173 -16.97 -25.38 -11.00
C ILE A 173 -18.39 -25.94 -11.13
N ILE A 174 -18.59 -26.90 -12.02
CA ILE A 174 -19.84 -27.61 -12.16
C ILE A 174 -19.96 -28.45 -10.90
N SER A 175 -20.62 -27.91 -9.88
CA SER A 175 -21.14 -28.72 -8.79
C SER A 175 -22.05 -29.77 -9.44
N LYS A 176 -21.68 -31.05 -9.35
CA LYS A 176 -22.49 -32.17 -9.82
C LYS A 176 -23.83 -32.17 -9.07
N GLY A 177 -24.82 -31.49 -9.64
CA GLY A 177 -26.16 -31.32 -9.07
C GLY A 177 -27.18 -31.05 -10.19
N LYS A 178 -28.23 -31.86 -10.23
CA LYS A 178 -29.18 -32.06 -11.34
C LYS A 178 -29.91 -30.79 -11.85
N LYS A 179 -30.04 -30.70 -13.18
CA LYS A 179 -31.12 -30.11 -14.04
C LYS A 179 -31.84 -28.83 -13.56
N LYS A 180 -31.76 -27.73 -14.34
CA LYS A 180 -32.70 -27.33 -15.42
C LYS A 180 -32.26 -25.97 -16.03
N ARG A 181 -32.29 -25.85 -17.35
CA ARG A 181 -32.06 -24.60 -18.10
C ARG A 181 -33.12 -23.55 -17.76
N LYS A 182 -32.72 -22.29 -17.54
CA LYS A 182 -33.35 -21.07 -18.10
C LYS A 182 -32.47 -19.83 -17.86
N GLY A 183 -32.15 -19.11 -18.94
CA GLY A 183 -31.70 -17.71 -18.95
C GLY A 183 -30.19 -17.48 -19.02
N LEU A 184 -29.66 -17.22 -20.22
CA LEU A 184 -28.41 -16.46 -20.35
C LEU A 184 -28.63 -15.08 -19.71
N LYS A 185 -28.12 -14.87 -18.49
CA LYS A 185 -27.93 -13.52 -17.96
C LYS A 185 -26.62 -12.98 -18.55
N TYR A 186 -26.74 -12.16 -19.59
CA TYR A 186 -25.67 -11.26 -20.01
C TYR A 186 -25.33 -10.32 -18.85
N ILE A 187 -24.24 -10.63 -18.12
CA ILE A 187 -23.67 -9.69 -17.15
C ILE A 187 -22.68 -8.82 -17.93
N ARG A 188 -23.10 -7.58 -18.23
CA ARG A 188 -22.28 -6.52 -18.82
C ARG A 188 -21.02 -6.31 -17.96
N VAL A 189 -19.87 -6.74 -18.48
CA VAL A 189 -18.53 -6.45 -17.93
C VAL A 189 -18.16 -4.96 -18.06
N LEU A 190 -18.92 -4.17 -18.83
CA LEU A 190 -18.74 -2.72 -18.95
C LEU A 190 -18.77 -1.97 -17.61
N ASN A 191 -19.46 -2.49 -16.59
CA ASN A 191 -19.53 -1.79 -15.30
C ASN A 191 -18.25 -1.86 -14.46
N LEU A 192 -17.31 -2.77 -14.73
CA LEU A 192 -16.07 -2.84 -13.93
C LEU A 192 -15.02 -1.84 -14.40
N LEU A 193 -14.95 -1.59 -15.71
CA LEU A 193 -14.04 -0.59 -16.29
C LEU A 193 -14.53 0.84 -16.06
N VAL A 194 -15.84 1.09 -16.20
CA VAL A 194 -16.41 2.41 -15.86
C VAL A 194 -16.23 2.73 -14.37
N LYS A 195 -16.28 1.74 -13.48
CA LYS A 195 -16.02 1.96 -12.04
C LYS A 195 -14.55 2.17 -11.68
N LEU A 196 -13.63 1.59 -12.46
CA LEU A 196 -12.18 1.80 -12.29
C LEU A 196 -11.68 3.09 -12.95
N MET A 197 -12.40 3.61 -13.93
CA MET A 197 -12.08 4.85 -14.63
C MET A 197 -12.74 6.09 -14.01
N ASN A 198 -13.87 5.94 -13.32
CA ASN A 198 -14.60 7.05 -12.69
C ASN A 198 -14.41 7.12 -11.15
N SER A 199 -13.37 6.48 -10.58
CA SER A 199 -13.03 6.53 -9.15
C SER A 199 -11.56 6.83 -8.94
#